data_AF-A0A0P9IS90-F1
#
_entry.id   AF-A0A0P9IS90-F1
#
_cell.length_a   1.000
_cell.length_b   1.000
_cell.length_c   1.000
_cell.angle_alpha   90.00
_cell.angle_beta   90.00
_cell.angle_gamma   90.00
#
_symmetry.space_group_name_H-M   'P 1'
#
loop_
_entity.id
_entity.type
_entity.pdbx_description
1 polymer ?
#
loop_
_entity_poly.entity_id
_entity_poly.type
_entity_poly.pdbx_seq_one_letter_code
_entity_poly.pdbx_strand_id
1 'polypeptide(L)' 'MGLSKKDARTREQKEKAAKGIKVETTAAGVPKKAAKPTIQCTVCKAPIIASMPVSLRDHAGKHPKVTPADCFPGATIAP' A
#
# COMPACT_ATOMS: atom_id res chain seq x y z
N MET A 1 7.96 28.18 26.36
CA MET A 1 8.38 27.72 25.01
C MET A 1 7.39 26.65 24.54
N GLY A 2 6.70 26.87 23.41
CA GLY A 2 5.75 25.90 22.87
C GLY A 2 6.46 24.63 22.41
N LEU A 3 5.86 23.47 22.65
CA LEU A 3 6.40 22.17 22.27
C LEU A 3 6.73 22.20 20.77
N SER A 4 8.01 22.13 20.43
CA SER A 4 8.43 22.19 19.02
C SER A 4 7.83 21.00 18.28
N LYS A 5 7.40 21.18 17.02
CA LYS A 5 6.74 20.12 16.22
C LYS A 5 7.56 18.81 16.19
N LYS A 6 8.89 18.91 16.37
CA LYS A 6 9.83 17.80 16.50
C LYS A 6 9.64 16.97 17.77
N ASP A 7 9.40 17.63 18.90
CA ASP A 7 9.14 16.97 20.19
C ASP A 7 7.81 16.20 20.16
N ALA A 8 6.77 16.82 19.59
CA ALA A 8 5.47 16.16 19.43
C ALA A 8 5.58 14.87 18.59
N ARG A 9 6.33 14.92 17.49
CA ARG A 9 6.59 13.76 16.62
C ARG A 9 7.37 12.66 17.34
N THR A 10 8.36 13.04 18.15
CA THR A 10 9.20 12.11 18.91
C THR A 10 8.38 11.38 19.98
N ARG A 11 7.49 12.10 20.67
CA ARG A 11 6.58 11.49 21.65
C ARG A 11 5.59 10.53 20.99
N GLU A 12 4.97 10.93 19.88
CA GLU A 12 4.04 10.07 19.14
C GLU A 12 4.72 8.79 18.60
N GLN A 13 5.99 8.89 18.17
CA GLN A 13 6.80 7.74 17.75
C GLN A 13 7.08 6.79 18.93
N LYS A 14 7.44 7.32 20.11
CA LYS A 14 7.65 6.52 21.33
C LYS A 14 6.36 5.83 21.78
N GLU A 15 5.22 6.50 21.69
CA GLU A 15 3.92 5.91 22.01
C GLU A 15 3.52 4.79 21.04
N LYS A 16 3.86 4.90 19.75
CA LYS A 16 3.65 3.83 18.76
C LYS A 16 4.60 2.64 18.97
N ALA A 17 5.86 2.91 19.31
CA ALA A 17 6.83 1.87 19.66
C ALA A 17 6.44 1.11 20.94
N ALA A 18 5.94 1.81 21.96
CA ALA A 18 5.43 1.20 23.19
C ALA A 18 4.20 0.29 22.96
N LYS A 19 3.43 0.56 21.89
CA LYS A 19 2.32 -0.29 21.43
C LYS A 19 2.76 -1.46 20.55
N GLY A 20 4.07 -1.69 20.39
CA GLY A 20 4.62 -2.77 19.56
C GLY A 20 4.54 -2.53 18.05
N ILE A 21 4.13 -1.33 17.61
CA ILE A 21 3.99 -0.99 16.20
C ILE A 21 5.37 -0.52 15.71
N LYS A 22 6.18 -1.44 15.17
CA LYS A 22 7.46 -1.12 14.51
C LYS A 22 7.17 -0.37 13.21
N VAL A 23 7.12 0.96 13.29
CA VAL A 23 7.04 1.82 12.11
C VAL A 23 8.42 1.87 11.47
N GLU A 24 8.60 1.23 10.32
CA GLU A 24 9.82 1.37 9.54
C GLU A 24 10.04 2.86 9.22
N THR A 25 11.18 3.43 9.58
CA THR A 25 11.52 4.83 9.32
C THR A 25 12.49 4.95 8.15
N THR A 26 12.43 6.06 7.41
CA THR A 26 13.47 6.43 6.47
C THR A 26 14.75 6.84 7.21
N ALA A 27 15.88 6.92 6.50
CA ALA A 27 17.15 7.41 7.06
C ALA A 27 17.05 8.81 7.69
N ALA A 28 16.04 9.61 7.30
CA ALA A 28 15.74 10.93 7.85
C ALA A 28 14.78 10.90 9.07
N GLY A 29 14.47 9.71 9.62
CA GLY A 29 13.59 9.56 10.80
C GLY A 29 12.10 9.78 10.53
N VAL A 30 11.69 9.82 9.26
CA VAL A 30 10.28 9.97 8.85
C VAL A 30 9.64 8.59 8.76
N PRO A 31 8.41 8.39 9.27
CA PRO A 31 7.65 7.15 9.06
C PRO A 31 7.59 6.78 7.57
N LYS A 32 8.12 5.62 7.17
CA LYS A 32 7.82 5.06 5.85
C LYS A 32 6.35 4.67 5.86
N LYS A 33 5.60 5.16 4.87
CA LYS A 33 4.27 4.60 4.59
C LYS A 33 4.46 3.14 4.23
N ALA A 34 3.69 2.25 4.86
CA ALA A 34 3.69 0.83 4.54
C ALA A 34 3.52 0.64 3.03
N ALA A 35 4.34 -0.25 2.45
CA ALA A 35 4.21 -0.60 1.04
C ALA A 35 2.77 -1.06 0.78
N LYS A 36 2.12 -0.44 -0.21
CA LYS A 36 0.74 -0.82 -0.56
C LYS A 36 0.76 -2.27 -1.03
N PRO A 37 -0.20 -3.12 -0.60
CA PRO A 37 -0.24 -4.50 -1.04
C PRO A 37 -0.38 -4.51 -2.57
N THR A 38 0.54 -5.18 -3.25
CA THR A 38 0.53 -5.36 -4.70
C THR A 38 0.10 -6.79 -5.04
N ILE A 39 -0.75 -6.94 -6.04
CA ILE A 39 -1.11 -8.22 -6.66
C ILE A 39 -0.40 -8.33 -8.02
N GLN A 40 0.04 -9.53 -8.39
CA GLN A 40 0.58 -9.79 -9.72
C GLN A 40 -0.53 -10.22 -10.67
N CYS A 41 -0.52 -9.68 -11.87
CA CYS A 41 -1.37 -10.19 -12.95
C CYS A 41 -0.90 -11.59 -13.35
N THR A 42 -1.80 -12.57 -13.43
CA THR A 42 -1.50 -13.95 -13.85
C THR A 42 -1.06 -14.04 -15.30
N VAL A 43 -1.52 -13.10 -16.15
CA VAL A 43 -1.27 -13.10 -17.60
C VAL A 43 0.09 -12.48 -17.93
N CYS A 44 0.39 -11.30 -17.40
CA CYS A 44 1.61 -10.54 -17.75
C CYS A 44 2.60 -10.36 -16.59
N LYS A 45 2.29 -10.89 -15.39
CA LYS A 45 3.13 -10.80 -14.18
C LYS A 45 3.42 -9.38 -13.70
N ALA A 46 2.70 -8.38 -14.22
CA ALA A 46 2.84 -7.00 -13.80
C ALA A 46 2.37 -6.82 -12.35
N PRO A 47 3.15 -6.15 -11.48
CA PRO A 47 2.74 -5.83 -10.12
C PRO A 47 1.79 -4.61 -10.13
N ILE A 48 0.60 -4.76 -9.55
CA ILE A 48 -0.43 -3.71 -9.48
C ILE A 48 -0.90 -3.57 -8.04
N ILE A 49 -1.26 -2.35 -7.64
CA ILE A 49 -1.76 -2.07 -6.30
C ILE A 49 -3.11 -2.76 -6.09
N ALA A 50 -3.15 -3.77 -5.22
CA ALA A 50 -4.34 -4.57 -4.92
C ALA A 50 -5.45 -3.74 -4.25
N SER A 51 -5.07 -2.69 -3.51
CA SER A 51 -6.03 -1.77 -2.87
C SER A 51 -6.74 -0.82 -3.84
N MET A 52 -6.43 -0.86 -5.14
CA MET A 52 -6.97 0.07 -6.14
C MET A 52 -7.77 -0.68 -7.23
N PRO A 53 -9.10 -0.86 -7.06
CA PRO A 53 -9.91 -1.63 -8.00
C PRO A 53 -9.91 -1.01 -9.40
N VAL A 54 -9.85 0.32 -9.52
CA VAL A 54 -9.80 1.03 -10.82
C VAL A 54 -8.55 0.63 -11.62
N SER A 55 -7.38 0.54 -10.96
CA SER A 55 -6.14 0.14 -11.63
C SER A 55 -6.16 -1.32 -12.08
N LEU A 56 -6.82 -2.20 -11.33
CA LEU A 56 -7.00 -3.60 -11.72
C LEU A 56 -7.90 -3.71 -12.97
N ARG A 57 -8.94 -2.88 -13.06
CA ARG A 57 -9.84 -2.84 -14.23
C ARG A 57 -9.21 -2.26 -15.46
N ASP A 58 -8.52 -1.11 -15.34
CA ASP A 58 -7.74 -0.54 -16.45
C ASP A 58 -6.74 -1.54 -17.01
N HIS A 59 -6.04 -2.25 -16.11
CA HIS A 59 -5.09 -3.25 -16.53
C HIS A 59 -5.74 -4.47 -17.17
N ALA A 60 -6.82 -5.01 -16.58
CA ALA A 60 -7.57 -6.11 -17.17
C ALA A 60 -8.14 -5.74 -18.56
N GLY A 61 -8.52 -4.48 -18.77
CA GLY A 61 -8.96 -3.97 -20.08
C GLY A 61 -7.89 -4.07 -21.18
N LYS A 62 -6.60 -4.15 -20.81
CA LYS A 62 -5.48 -4.39 -21.76
C LYS A 62 -5.39 -5.86 -22.19
N HIS A 63 -6.16 -6.74 -21.56
CA HIS A 63 -6.25 -8.16 -21.85
C HIS A 63 -7.62 -8.47 -22.47
N PRO A 64 -7.83 -8.19 -23.78
CA PRO A 64 -9.15 -8.28 -24.43
C PRO A 64 -9.73 -9.70 -24.49
N LYS A 65 -8.90 -10.72 -24.25
CA LYS A 65 -9.29 -12.13 -24.28
C LYS A 65 -9.54 -12.74 -22.90
N VAL A 66 -9.30 -11.99 -21.83
CA VAL A 66 -9.22 -12.53 -20.48
C VAL A 66 -10.06 -11.68 -19.55
N THR A 67 -10.89 -12.31 -18.74
CA THR A 67 -11.74 -11.56 -17.81
C THR A 67 -10.89 -11.00 -16.66
N PRO A 68 -11.28 -9.87 -16.04
CA PRO A 68 -10.58 -9.33 -14.87
C PRO A 68 -10.46 -10.34 -13.71
N ALA A 69 -11.41 -11.27 -13.59
CA ALA A 69 -11.39 -12.36 -12.62
C ALA A 69 -10.26 -13.38 -12.88
N ASP A 70 -9.86 -13.55 -14.13
CA ASP A 70 -8.80 -14.48 -14.53
C ASP A 70 -7.40 -13.82 -14.40
N CYS A 71 -7.30 -12.51 -14.68
CA CYS A 71 -6.08 -11.73 -14.46
C CYS A 71 -5.70 -11.62 -12.98
N PHE A 72 -6.70 -11.51 -12.10
CA PHE A 72 -6.52 -11.30 -10.66
C PHE A 72 -7.44 -12.24 -9.86
N PRO A 73 -7.08 -13.53 -9.72
CA PRO A 73 -7.90 -14.48 -8.98
C PRO A 73 -7.98 -14.05 -7.51
N GLY A 74 -9.18 -13.70 -7.06
CA GLY A 74 -9.45 -13.31 -5.67
C GLY A 74 -9.31 -11.81 -5.36
N ALA A 75 -9.05 -10.95 -6.35
CA ALA A 75 -9.16 -9.51 -6.13
C ALA A 75 -10.64 -9.09 -6.16
N THR A 76 -11.10 -8.38 -5.13
CA THR A 76 -12.43 -7.76 -5.12
C THR A 76 -12.45 -6.56 -6.07
N ILE A 77 -12.58 -6.86 -7.35
CA ILE A 77 -12.79 -5.86 -8.40
C ILE A 77 -14.27 -5.48 -8.34
N ALA A 78 -14.59 -4.46 -7.55
CA ALA A 78 -15.96 -3.95 -7.48
C ALA A 78 -16.48 -3.59 -8.89
N PRO A 79 -17.78 -3.84 -9.17
CA PRO A 79 -18.41 -3.68 -10.49
C PRO A 79 -18.44 -2.23 -10.98
#